data_AF-A0A518B3Z8-F1
#
_entry.id   AF-A0A518B3Z8-F1
#
_cell.length_a   1.000
_cell.length_b   1.000
_cell.length_c   1.000
_cell.angle_alpha   90.00
_cell.angle_beta   90.00
_cell.angle_gamma   90.00
#
_symmetry.space_group_name_H-M   'P 1'
#
loop_
_entity.id
_entity.type
_entity.pdbx_description
1 polymer ?
#
loop_
_entity_poly.entity_id
_entity_poly.type
_entity_poly.pdbx_seq_one_letter_code
_entity_poly.pdbx_strand_id
1 'polypeptide(L)'
;MELVLSRHSGDHGSRLGFWNGVPIDCGLFNTGLMEAKDLVEFKELGEEEAREICATANKSLSWFHEVGCGYAGWLMTNSEFCGELADLRSNLREPMHRWGTAMVGVPIPSGQSAGASDPSMEEGWAEYDSSVLEFCVKWRLQGIAGPDVPVPMLPMMCGQFPLSIVTQLMRAGGLFNWPDTFPVPARDELRDLLVASLQAVSPGEHLEGWQRIIDASNKAKNQIGSFERRFRLIHFWRVLRERHPGAFKRRVNLAERAFAEYLGVDESTVHSDRQTIAKALGKDWDLPSSAEQNGTRSA
;
A
#
# COMPACT_ATOMS: atom_id res chain seq x y z
N MET A 1 -7.60 -5.07 15.13
CA MET A 1 -7.61 -3.64 14.75
C MET A 1 -8.63 -2.94 15.62
N GLU A 2 -8.26 -1.86 16.31
CA GLU A 2 -9.25 -1.06 17.04
C GLU A 2 -10.09 -0.34 15.98
N LEU A 3 -11.27 -0.90 15.68
CA LEU A 3 -12.24 -0.39 14.69
C LEU A 3 -12.78 1.00 15.04
N VAL A 4 -12.41 1.51 16.21
CA VAL A 4 -12.58 2.91 16.57
C VAL A 4 -11.48 3.69 15.87
N LEU A 5 -11.67 3.90 14.57
CA LEU A 5 -10.96 4.81 13.65
C LEU A 5 -11.08 6.31 14.05
N SER A 6 -11.28 6.49 15.35
CA SER A 6 -11.19 7.63 16.23
C SER A 6 -11.89 8.89 15.74
N ARG A 7 -12.93 9.27 16.49
CA ARG A 7 -13.40 10.66 16.60
C ARG A 7 -12.25 11.67 16.86
N HIS A 8 -11.03 11.21 17.16
CA HIS A 8 -9.86 12.04 17.52
C HIS A 8 -8.83 12.19 16.39
N SER A 9 -8.93 11.46 15.27
CA SER A 9 -7.86 11.46 14.27
C SER A 9 -7.74 12.79 13.52
N GLY A 10 -8.87 13.47 13.23
CA GLY A 10 -8.91 14.69 12.40
C GLY A 10 -8.51 14.48 10.92
N ASP A 11 -7.61 13.54 10.64
CA ASP A 11 -7.19 13.10 9.33
C ASP A 11 -7.83 11.73 9.03
N HIS A 12 -8.67 11.72 8.00
CA HIS A 12 -9.34 10.54 7.46
C HIS A 12 -8.86 10.19 6.05
N GLY A 13 -7.91 10.96 5.51
CA GLY A 13 -7.35 10.78 4.18
C GLY A 13 -6.14 9.86 4.17
N SER A 14 -5.33 9.85 5.23
CA SER A 14 -4.06 9.10 5.29
C SER A 14 -4.05 7.91 6.26
N ARG A 15 -4.99 7.89 7.23
CA ARG A 15 -5.02 6.95 8.35
C ARG A 15 -6.06 5.86 8.15
N LEU A 16 -5.60 4.61 8.18
CA LEU A 16 -6.43 3.42 7.97
C LEU A 16 -7.15 2.94 9.21
N GLY A 17 -6.59 3.19 10.39
CA GLY A 17 -7.01 2.51 11.60
C GLY A 17 -6.19 2.91 12.81
N PHE A 18 -6.51 2.25 13.93
CA PHE A 18 -5.61 2.19 15.08
C PHE A 18 -5.24 0.73 15.36
N TRP A 19 -3.99 0.54 15.73
CA TRP A 19 -3.42 -0.72 16.18
C TRP A 19 -2.84 -0.54 17.57
N ASN A 20 -3.45 -1.15 18.58
CA ASN A 20 -3.06 -0.98 20.00
C ASN A 20 -2.91 0.52 20.38
N GLY A 21 -3.89 1.34 20.01
CA GLY A 21 -3.86 2.79 20.24
C GLY A 21 -2.95 3.61 19.31
N VAL A 22 -2.21 2.98 18.39
CA VAL A 22 -1.29 3.67 17.46
C VAL A 22 -1.98 3.84 16.10
N PRO A 23 -2.01 5.05 15.50
CA PRO A 23 -2.58 5.24 14.17
C PRO A 23 -1.79 4.45 13.12
N ILE A 24 -2.52 3.80 12.22
CA ILE A 24 -1.96 3.14 11.05
C ILE A 24 -1.96 4.15 9.90
N ASP A 25 -0.78 4.64 9.54
CA ASP A 25 -0.60 5.49 8.36
C ASP A 25 -0.33 4.63 7.12
N CYS A 26 -0.96 4.96 6.00
CA CYS A 26 -0.63 4.34 4.71
C CYS A 26 -0.34 5.41 3.68
N GLY A 27 0.95 5.52 3.32
CA GLY A 27 1.47 6.50 2.37
C GLY A 27 0.90 6.39 0.95
N LEU A 28 0.09 5.36 0.63
CA LEU A 28 -0.58 5.25 -0.67
C LEU A 28 -1.87 6.08 -0.77
N PHE A 29 -2.47 6.48 0.35
CA PHE A 29 -3.67 7.31 0.32
C PHE A 29 -3.33 8.80 0.33
N ASN A 30 -2.21 9.15 0.95
CA ASN A 30 -1.62 10.47 0.88
C ASN A 30 -0.78 10.56 -0.39
N THR A 31 -1.05 11.52 -1.26
CA THR A 31 -0.23 11.72 -2.48
C THR A 31 1.22 12.06 -2.17
N GLY A 32 1.56 12.28 -0.89
CA GLY A 32 2.94 12.39 -0.42
C GLY A 32 3.69 13.50 -1.13
N LEU A 33 2.96 14.52 -1.58
CA LEU A 33 3.53 15.63 -2.29
C LEU A 33 4.45 16.36 -1.32
N MET A 34 5.73 16.44 -1.67
CA MET A 34 6.66 17.29 -0.95
C MET A 34 6.11 18.71 -0.99
N GLU A 35 5.98 19.31 0.17
CA GLU A 35 5.59 20.70 0.32
C GLU A 35 6.85 21.55 0.42
N ALA A 36 6.78 22.82 -0.01
CA ALA A 36 7.94 23.71 0.07
C ALA A 36 8.46 23.83 1.52
N LYS A 37 7.57 23.76 2.51
CA LYS A 37 7.93 23.79 3.94
C LYS A 37 8.86 22.65 4.36
N ASP A 38 8.78 21.49 3.68
CA ASP A 38 9.64 20.34 3.97
C ASP A 38 11.09 20.61 3.53
N LEU A 39 11.29 21.58 2.62
CA LEU A 39 12.61 22.02 2.17
C LEU A 39 13.12 23.28 2.87
N VAL A 40 12.26 24.02 3.56
CA VAL A 40 12.66 25.25 4.28
C VAL A 40 13.62 24.95 5.45
N GLU A 41 13.66 23.71 5.94
CA GLU A 41 14.65 23.27 6.93
C GLU A 41 16.09 23.30 6.38
N PHE A 42 16.25 23.22 5.05
CA PHE A 42 17.52 23.51 4.38
C PHE A 42 17.67 25.02 4.27
N LYS A 43 18.29 25.63 5.28
CA LYS A 43 18.45 27.08 5.56
C LYS A 43 18.96 27.98 4.42
N GLU A 44 19.19 27.43 3.24
CA GLU A 44 19.78 28.10 2.08
C GLU A 44 18.82 28.23 0.89
N LEU A 45 17.65 27.59 0.92
CA LEU A 45 16.68 27.64 -0.20
C LEU A 45 15.68 28.78 -0.03
N GLY A 46 15.50 29.59 -1.08
CA GLY A 46 14.39 30.53 -1.17
C GLY A 46 13.04 29.82 -1.33
N GLU A 47 11.94 30.43 -0.91
CA GLU A 47 10.60 29.81 -0.98
C GLU A 47 10.16 29.47 -2.42
N GLU A 48 10.50 30.33 -3.39
CA GLU A 48 10.18 30.10 -4.80
C GLU A 48 10.96 28.92 -5.38
N GLU A 49 12.26 28.84 -5.07
CA GLU A 49 13.12 27.72 -5.47
C GLU A 49 12.66 26.40 -4.84
N ALA A 50 12.31 26.42 -3.54
CA ALA A 50 11.73 25.27 -2.87
C ALA A 50 10.41 24.81 -3.52
N ARG A 51 9.53 25.74 -3.93
CA ARG A 51 8.30 25.42 -4.67
C ARG A 51 8.59 24.77 -6.03
N GLU A 52 9.56 25.27 -6.78
CA GLU A 52 9.93 24.71 -8.09
C GLU A 52 10.55 23.30 -7.96
N ILE A 53 11.43 23.10 -6.97
CA ILE A 53 12.01 21.80 -6.65
C ILE A 53 10.90 20.82 -6.28
N CYS A 54 10.01 21.19 -5.36
CA CYS A 54 8.88 20.35 -4.95
C CYS A 54 7.97 20.02 -6.13
N ALA A 55 7.63 20.99 -6.99
CA ALA A 55 6.79 20.73 -8.17
C ALA A 55 7.44 19.72 -9.13
N THR A 56 8.75 19.84 -9.36
CA THR A 56 9.50 18.94 -10.25
C THR A 56 9.64 17.54 -9.66
N ALA A 57 9.96 17.44 -8.37
CA ALA A 57 10.01 16.19 -7.63
C ALA A 57 8.65 15.51 -7.61
N ASN A 58 7.59 16.23 -7.24
CA ASN A 58 6.22 15.72 -7.19
C ASN A 58 5.72 15.23 -8.54
N LYS A 59 6.03 15.93 -9.63
CA LYS A 59 5.71 15.48 -10.99
C LYS A 59 6.40 14.16 -11.33
N SER A 60 7.60 13.93 -10.80
CA SER A 60 8.36 12.70 -11.03
C SER A 60 7.89 11.56 -10.12
N LEU A 61 7.53 11.88 -8.87
CA LEU A 61 7.09 10.91 -7.87
C LEU A 61 5.63 10.47 -8.04
N SER A 62 4.77 11.33 -8.60
CA SER A 62 3.34 11.05 -8.77
C SER A 62 3.08 9.80 -9.61
N TRP A 63 3.92 9.55 -10.63
CA TRP A 63 3.84 8.35 -11.44
C TRP A 63 4.09 7.08 -10.62
N PHE A 64 5.12 7.07 -9.75
CA PHE A 64 5.41 5.92 -8.90
C PHE A 64 4.29 5.68 -7.89
N HIS A 65 3.72 6.76 -7.35
CA HIS A 65 2.56 6.68 -6.48
C HIS A 65 1.33 6.10 -7.21
N GLU A 66 1.02 6.59 -8.41
CA GLU A 66 -0.08 6.07 -9.25
C GLU A 66 0.09 4.57 -9.55
N VAL A 67 1.29 4.16 -9.96
CA VAL A 67 1.62 2.75 -10.21
C VAL A 67 1.51 1.92 -8.93
N GLY A 68 1.98 2.44 -7.79
CA GLY A 68 1.86 1.81 -6.48
C GLY A 68 0.40 1.57 -6.09
N CYS A 69 -0.43 2.61 -6.12
CA CYS A 69 -1.86 2.47 -5.86
C CYS A 69 -2.55 1.54 -6.87
N GLY A 70 -2.15 1.61 -8.14
CA GLY A 70 -2.62 0.70 -9.18
C GLY A 70 -2.29 -0.76 -8.87
N TYR A 71 -1.07 -1.04 -8.42
CA TYR A 71 -0.66 -2.38 -8.03
C TYR A 71 -1.41 -2.85 -6.79
N ALA A 72 -1.54 -2.00 -5.77
CA ALA A 72 -2.33 -2.31 -4.57
C ALA A 72 -3.80 -2.61 -4.92
N GLY A 73 -4.40 -1.84 -5.83
CA GLY A 73 -5.76 -2.09 -6.31
C GLY A 73 -5.91 -3.37 -7.13
N TRP A 74 -4.89 -3.71 -7.93
CA TRP A 74 -4.84 -4.99 -8.63
C TRP A 74 -4.76 -6.16 -7.64
N LEU A 75 -3.87 -6.10 -6.65
CA LEU A 75 -3.75 -7.12 -5.59
C LEU A 75 -5.06 -7.30 -4.83
N MET A 76 -5.71 -6.20 -4.43
CA MET A 76 -7.00 -6.22 -3.74
C MET A 76 -8.17 -6.72 -4.61
N THR A 77 -7.94 -7.02 -5.89
CA THR A 77 -8.91 -7.66 -6.78
C THR A 77 -8.38 -8.96 -7.40
N ASN A 78 -7.18 -9.39 -7.03
CA ASN A 78 -6.57 -10.64 -7.46
C ASN A 78 -7.00 -11.76 -6.49
N SER A 79 -7.70 -12.77 -7.01
CA SER A 79 -8.25 -13.86 -6.20
C SER A 79 -7.19 -14.72 -5.52
N GLU A 80 -6.03 -14.93 -6.16
CA GLU A 80 -4.92 -15.71 -5.59
C GLU A 80 -4.31 -14.95 -4.40
N PHE A 81 -3.99 -13.66 -4.59
CA PHE A 81 -3.51 -12.80 -3.51
C PHE A 81 -4.50 -12.75 -2.35
N CYS A 82 -5.79 -12.51 -2.63
CA CYS A 82 -6.81 -12.43 -1.58
C CYS A 82 -6.99 -13.75 -0.82
N GLY A 83 -6.88 -14.89 -1.50
CA GLY A 83 -6.91 -16.21 -0.88
C GLY A 83 -5.72 -16.41 0.07
N GLU A 84 -4.51 -16.16 -0.42
CA GLU A 84 -3.29 -16.31 0.39
C GLU A 84 -3.24 -15.35 1.58
N LEU A 85 -3.72 -14.10 1.40
CA LEU A 85 -3.81 -13.15 2.50
C LEU A 85 -4.82 -13.61 3.56
N ALA A 86 -5.97 -14.17 3.13
CA ALA A 86 -6.95 -14.72 4.05
C ALA A 86 -6.39 -15.92 4.83
N ASP A 87 -5.65 -16.81 4.17
CA ASP A 87 -4.99 -17.94 4.80
C ASP A 87 -3.91 -17.49 5.80
N LEU A 88 -3.06 -16.53 5.40
CA LEU A 88 -2.04 -15.94 6.27
C LEU A 88 -2.68 -15.36 7.54
N ARG A 89 -3.77 -14.60 7.39
CA ARG A 89 -4.51 -14.02 8.52
C ARG A 89 -5.17 -15.06 9.41
N SER A 90 -5.73 -16.12 8.82
CA SER A 90 -6.37 -17.19 9.57
C SER A 90 -5.33 -17.94 10.42
N ASN A 91 -4.18 -18.25 9.84
CA ASN A 91 -3.12 -19.00 10.50
C ASN A 91 -2.36 -18.17 11.54
N LEU A 92 -2.16 -16.88 11.27
CA LEU A 92 -1.38 -15.98 12.12
C LEU A 92 -2.25 -14.99 12.89
N ARG A 93 -3.54 -15.30 13.10
CA ARG A 93 -4.50 -14.35 13.71
C ARG A 93 -4.01 -13.78 15.04
N GLU A 94 -3.63 -14.64 15.98
CA GLU A 94 -3.19 -14.20 17.30
C GLU A 94 -1.82 -13.52 17.30
N PRO A 95 -0.78 -14.09 16.65
CA PRO A 95 0.48 -13.38 16.42
C PRO A 95 0.29 -11.99 15.79
N MET A 96 -0.52 -11.91 14.74
CA MET A 96 -0.81 -10.67 14.03
C MET A 96 -1.55 -9.68 14.91
N HIS A 97 -2.50 -10.12 15.75
CA HIS A 97 -3.18 -9.28 16.76
C HIS A 97 -2.24 -8.79 17.86
N ARG A 98 -1.30 -9.63 18.27
CA ARG A 98 -0.34 -9.31 19.34
C ARG A 98 0.73 -8.34 18.87
N TRP A 99 1.38 -8.64 17.75
CA TRP A 99 2.57 -7.93 17.28
C TRP A 99 2.30 -6.92 16.16
N GLY A 100 1.13 -6.99 15.52
CA GLY A 100 0.77 -6.13 14.40
C GLY A 100 1.38 -6.57 13.08
N THR A 101 0.95 -5.94 11.99
CA THR A 101 1.50 -6.13 10.67
C THR A 101 2.67 -5.15 10.49
N ALA A 102 3.90 -5.63 10.63
CA ALA A 102 5.06 -4.78 10.38
C ALA A 102 5.02 -4.29 8.92
N MET A 103 5.16 -2.97 8.70
CA MET A 103 5.82 -2.54 7.48
C MET A 103 7.26 -3.02 7.63
N VAL A 104 7.72 -3.89 6.73
CA VAL A 104 9.09 -4.42 6.79
C VAL A 104 10.04 -3.21 6.84
N GLY A 105 10.72 -3.07 7.97
CA GLY A 105 11.75 -2.08 8.15
C GLY A 105 11.37 -0.64 8.45
N VAL A 106 10.14 -0.33 8.87
CA VAL A 106 9.89 0.97 9.51
C VAL A 106 10.29 0.88 10.98
N PRO A 107 11.32 1.62 11.43
CA PRO A 107 11.63 1.71 12.85
C PRO A 107 10.38 2.25 13.56
N ILE A 108 10.01 1.60 14.67
CA ILE A 108 8.98 2.11 15.59
C ILE A 108 9.29 3.59 15.84
N PRO A 109 8.39 4.53 15.50
CA PRO A 109 8.67 5.95 15.60
C PRO A 109 9.17 6.30 17.00
N SER A 110 10.27 7.05 17.05
CA SER A 110 11.07 7.45 18.22
C SER A 110 10.34 8.35 19.24
N GLY A 111 9.00 8.37 19.22
CA GLY A 111 8.13 8.93 20.25
C GLY A 111 7.40 7.89 21.11
N GLN A 112 7.53 6.59 20.82
CA GLN A 112 7.08 5.55 21.75
C GLN A 112 8.05 5.48 22.93
N SER A 113 7.54 5.58 24.17
CA SER A 113 8.29 5.22 25.36
C SER A 113 8.90 3.83 25.15
N ALA A 114 10.23 3.74 25.25
CA ALA A 114 10.96 2.48 25.26
C ALA A 114 10.30 1.52 26.27
N GLY A 115 9.60 0.51 25.76
CA GLY A 115 8.65 -0.28 26.53
C GLY A 115 7.79 -1.22 25.68
N ALA A 116 7.64 -0.98 24.37
CA ALA A 116 7.28 -2.04 23.44
C ALA A 116 8.47 -3.01 23.38
N SER A 117 8.36 -4.12 24.10
CA SER A 117 9.33 -5.20 24.09
C SER A 117 9.64 -5.56 22.64
N ASP A 118 10.92 -5.55 22.27
CA ASP A 118 11.35 -6.11 20.99
C ASP A 118 10.82 -7.56 20.92
N PRO A 119 9.87 -7.87 20.03
CA PRO A 119 9.25 -9.18 19.99
C PRO A 119 10.21 -10.25 19.47
N SER A 120 11.43 -9.88 19.04
CA SER A 120 12.47 -10.79 18.55
C SER A 120 12.81 -11.95 19.51
N MET A 121 12.59 -11.72 20.81
CA MET A 121 12.85 -12.70 21.87
C MET A 121 11.61 -13.51 22.28
N GLU A 122 10.43 -13.20 21.73
CA GLU A 122 9.19 -13.90 22.06
C GLU A 122 9.05 -15.22 21.28
N GLU A 123 8.53 -16.26 21.94
CA GLU A 123 8.27 -17.55 21.32
C GLU A 123 7.28 -17.40 20.15
N GLY A 124 7.64 -17.96 19.00
CA GLY A 124 6.84 -17.89 17.76
C GLY A 124 7.08 -16.64 16.91
N TRP A 125 7.81 -15.63 17.38
CA TRP A 125 8.07 -14.42 16.59
C TRP A 125 8.81 -14.70 15.28
N ALA A 126 9.88 -15.49 15.34
CA ALA A 126 10.69 -15.79 14.16
C ALA A 126 9.89 -16.50 13.04
N GLU A 127 8.97 -17.40 13.41
CA GLU A 127 8.09 -18.08 12.46
C GLU A 127 7.06 -17.11 11.87
N TYR A 128 6.48 -16.25 12.69
CA TYR A 128 5.57 -15.19 12.26
C TYR A 128 6.25 -14.21 11.29
N ASP A 129 7.39 -13.64 11.67
CA ASP A 129 8.14 -12.68 10.87
C ASP A 129 8.58 -13.29 9.54
N SER A 130 9.10 -14.52 9.57
CA SER A 130 9.47 -15.24 8.34
C SER A 130 8.26 -15.47 7.42
N SER A 131 7.12 -15.88 7.96
CA SER A 131 5.91 -16.15 7.16
C SER A 131 5.37 -14.87 6.50
N VAL A 132 5.33 -13.77 7.25
CA VAL A 132 4.91 -12.46 6.73
C VAL A 132 5.92 -11.95 5.70
N LEU A 133 7.22 -12.09 5.96
CA LEU A 133 8.27 -11.68 5.04
C LEU A 133 8.22 -12.46 3.73
N GLU A 134 8.00 -13.78 3.78
CA GLU A 134 7.87 -14.61 2.57
C GLU A 134 6.66 -14.20 1.73
N PHE A 135 5.52 -13.94 2.37
CA PHE A 135 4.34 -13.40 1.70
C PHE A 135 4.63 -12.05 1.03
N CYS A 136 5.25 -11.12 1.77
CA CYS A 136 5.61 -9.79 1.27
C CYS A 136 6.66 -9.85 0.14
N VAL A 137 7.65 -10.74 0.22
CA VAL A 137 8.62 -11.00 -0.86
C VAL A 137 7.89 -11.52 -2.10
N LYS A 138 7.04 -12.54 -1.95
CA LYS A 138 6.30 -13.15 -3.07
C LYS A 138 5.50 -12.11 -3.85
N TRP A 139 4.79 -11.23 -3.14
CA TRP A 139 3.90 -10.22 -3.71
C TRP A 139 4.54 -8.84 -3.89
N ARG A 140 5.85 -8.70 -3.68
CA ARG A 140 6.60 -7.44 -3.88
C ARG A 140 6.05 -6.29 -3.03
N LEU A 141 5.76 -6.55 -1.76
CA LEU A 141 5.17 -5.61 -0.82
C LEU A 141 6.20 -5.14 0.22
N GLN A 142 6.33 -3.86 0.48
CA GLN A 142 7.04 -3.39 1.67
C GLN A 142 6.40 -3.93 2.96
N GLY A 143 5.09 -4.19 2.96
CA GLY A 143 4.41 -4.77 4.10
C GLY A 143 2.90 -4.74 3.92
N ILE A 144 2.20 -4.87 5.04
CA ILE A 144 0.75 -4.77 5.09
C ILE A 144 0.42 -3.72 6.14
N ALA A 145 -0.20 -2.60 5.74
CA ALA A 145 -0.45 -1.49 6.67
C ALA A 145 -1.57 -1.84 7.66
N GLY A 146 -2.57 -2.58 7.22
CA GLY A 146 -3.63 -3.13 8.08
C GLY A 146 -4.09 -4.48 7.55
N PRO A 147 -5.15 -5.08 8.09
CA PRO A 147 -5.54 -6.46 7.75
C PRO A 147 -5.75 -6.72 6.25
N ASP A 148 -6.11 -5.70 5.49
CA ASP A 148 -6.51 -5.83 4.08
C ASP A 148 -5.79 -4.84 3.14
N VAL A 149 -4.79 -4.10 3.62
CA VAL A 149 -4.16 -3.02 2.83
C VAL A 149 -2.70 -3.36 2.53
N PRO A 150 -2.42 -3.93 1.34
CA PRO A 150 -1.04 -4.16 0.91
C PRO A 150 -0.32 -2.83 0.67
N VAL A 151 0.96 -2.79 1.04
CA VAL A 151 1.84 -1.66 0.73
C VAL A 151 2.89 -2.15 -0.26
N PRO A 152 2.78 -1.81 -1.56
CA PRO A 152 3.76 -2.15 -2.56
C PRO A 152 5.15 -1.66 -2.19
N MET A 153 6.16 -2.43 -2.60
CA MET A 153 7.52 -1.93 -2.62
C MET A 153 7.64 -0.87 -3.72
N LEU A 154 7.94 0.36 -3.34
CA LEU A 154 8.18 1.46 -4.26
C LEU A 154 9.69 1.57 -4.58
N PRO A 155 10.06 2.18 -5.73
CA PRO A 155 11.44 2.52 -5.98
C PRO A 155 12.00 3.41 -4.86
N MET A 156 13.15 3.03 -4.31
CA MET A 156 13.88 3.80 -3.31
C MET A 156 15.26 4.16 -3.84
N MET A 157 15.73 5.35 -3.50
CA MET A 157 17.07 5.80 -3.88
C MET A 157 18.12 5.16 -2.96
N CYS A 158 19.35 5.04 -3.46
CA CYS A 158 20.49 4.63 -2.63
C CYS A 158 20.62 5.50 -1.38
N GLY A 159 20.83 4.87 -0.23
CA GLY A 159 20.90 5.54 1.08
C GLY A 159 19.55 5.70 1.79
N GLN A 160 18.42 5.43 1.12
CA GLN A 160 17.09 5.45 1.73
C GLN A 160 16.60 4.06 2.18
N PHE A 161 17.46 3.04 2.12
CA PHE A 161 17.08 1.67 2.45
C PHE A 161 17.31 1.39 3.94
N PRO A 162 16.26 1.12 4.74
CA PRO A 162 16.43 0.43 6.01
C PRO A 162 17.18 -0.89 5.80
N LEU A 163 18.15 -1.22 6.67
CA LEU A 163 18.88 -2.49 6.56
C LEU A 163 17.94 -3.71 6.59
N SER A 164 16.82 -3.58 7.27
CA SER A 164 15.74 -4.56 7.38
C SER A 164 15.07 -4.93 6.06
N ILE A 165 15.07 -4.06 5.05
CA ILE A 165 14.47 -4.37 3.73
C ILE A 165 15.49 -4.88 2.71
N VAL A 166 16.79 -4.90 3.03
CA VAL A 166 17.84 -5.30 2.09
C VAL A 166 17.64 -6.74 1.63
N THR A 167 17.36 -7.67 2.56
CA THR A 167 17.06 -9.06 2.22
C THR A 167 15.88 -9.17 1.27
N GLN A 168 14.86 -8.33 1.46
CA GLN A 168 13.70 -8.31 0.60
C GLN A 168 14.04 -7.79 -0.80
N LEU A 169 14.80 -6.69 -0.89
CA LEU A 169 15.26 -6.13 -2.15
C LEU A 169 16.12 -7.13 -2.94
N MET A 170 16.99 -7.88 -2.26
CA MET A 170 17.80 -8.92 -2.90
C MET A 170 16.97 -10.10 -3.44
N ARG A 171 15.81 -10.39 -2.82
CA ARG A 171 14.94 -11.52 -3.23
C ARG A 171 13.89 -11.13 -4.27
N ALA A 172 13.42 -9.89 -4.24
CA ALA A 172 12.21 -9.47 -4.96
C ALA A 172 12.42 -8.26 -5.88
N GLY A 173 13.46 -7.45 -5.65
CA GLY A 173 13.79 -6.26 -6.42
C GLY A 173 15.20 -6.33 -7.01
N GLY A 174 15.79 -5.16 -7.25
CA GLY A 174 17.19 -5.00 -7.61
C GLY A 174 17.84 -3.96 -6.71
N LEU A 175 19.06 -4.24 -6.23
CA LEU A 175 19.91 -3.25 -5.58
C LEU A 175 20.99 -2.83 -6.58
N PHE A 176 20.99 -1.57 -6.98
CA PHE A 176 21.93 -1.04 -7.95
C PHE A 176 22.84 -0.02 -7.29
N ASN A 177 24.13 -0.35 -7.17
CA ASN A 177 25.17 0.59 -6.78
C ASN A 177 25.99 0.91 -8.03
N TRP A 178 26.04 2.17 -8.44
CA TRP A 178 26.86 2.64 -9.55
C TRP A 178 27.96 3.56 -9.02
N PRO A 179 29.22 3.09 -8.96
CA PRO A 179 30.30 3.94 -8.48
C PRO A 179 30.50 5.14 -9.43
N ASP A 180 30.79 6.29 -8.85
CA ASP A 180 31.10 7.55 -9.56
C ASP A 180 32.36 7.47 -10.45
N THR A 181 33.16 6.43 -10.25
CA THR A 181 34.32 6.10 -11.08
C THR A 181 33.97 5.42 -12.40
N PHE A 182 32.69 5.10 -12.65
CA PHE A 182 32.23 4.45 -13.88
C PHE A 182 31.36 5.39 -14.72
N PRO A 183 31.57 5.45 -16.05
CA PRO A 183 30.73 6.27 -16.92
C PRO A 183 29.29 5.74 -16.90
N VAL A 184 28.31 6.61 -16.72
CA VAL A 184 26.89 6.23 -16.80
C VAL A 184 26.58 5.82 -18.24
N PRO A 185 26.05 4.61 -18.48
CA PRO A 185 25.74 4.14 -19.83
C PRO A 185 24.63 4.99 -20.47
N ALA A 186 24.44 4.84 -21.79
CA ALA A 186 23.36 5.54 -22.46
C ALA A 186 22.00 5.19 -21.84
N ARG A 187 21.02 6.09 -21.92
CA ARG A 187 19.71 5.92 -21.26
C ARG A 187 19.04 4.58 -21.60
N ASP A 188 19.09 4.18 -22.86
CA ASP A 188 18.47 2.94 -23.32
C ASP A 188 19.27 1.71 -22.84
N GLU A 189 20.60 1.78 -22.83
CA GLU A 189 21.45 0.71 -22.28
C GLU A 189 21.26 0.54 -20.77
N LEU A 190 21.14 1.64 -20.01
CA LEU A 190 20.83 1.58 -18.59
C LEU A 190 19.46 0.95 -18.36
N ARG A 191 18.47 1.35 -19.17
CA ARG A 191 17.12 0.77 -19.12
C ARG A 191 17.17 -0.73 -19.41
N ASP A 192 17.86 -1.15 -20.45
CA ASP A 192 17.95 -2.55 -20.85
C ASP A 192 18.71 -3.37 -19.81
N LEU A 193 19.77 -2.83 -19.22
CA LEU A 193 20.50 -3.43 -18.11
C LEU A 193 19.59 -3.59 -16.88
N LEU A 194 18.84 -2.55 -16.52
CA LEU A 194 17.90 -2.60 -15.40
C LEU A 194 16.80 -3.64 -15.66
N VAL A 195 16.21 -3.64 -16.85
CA VAL A 195 15.20 -4.64 -17.26
C VAL A 195 15.77 -6.05 -17.19
N ALA A 196 16.97 -6.28 -17.74
CA ALA A 196 17.64 -7.57 -17.69
C ALA A 196 17.97 -8.01 -16.26
N SER A 197 18.38 -7.08 -15.39
CA SER A 197 18.69 -7.39 -13.98
C SER A 197 17.45 -7.68 -13.15
N LEU A 198 16.30 -7.09 -13.50
CA LEU A 198 15.02 -7.27 -12.81
C LEU A 198 14.23 -8.47 -13.34
N GLN A 199 14.51 -8.92 -14.56
CA GLN A 199 13.99 -10.16 -15.12
C GLN A 199 14.71 -11.37 -14.49
N ALA A 200 14.38 -11.67 -13.23
CA ALA A 200 14.72 -12.96 -12.64
C ALA A 200 14.15 -14.12 -13.49
N VAL A 201 14.78 -15.29 -13.41
CA VAL A 201 14.43 -16.55 -14.09
C VAL A 201 12.93 -16.83 -13.96
N SER A 202 12.17 -16.47 -15.00
CA SER A 202 10.70 -16.49 -15.06
C SER A 202 10.01 -15.74 -13.90
N PRO A 203 9.27 -14.65 -14.17
CA PRO A 203 8.33 -14.18 -13.16
C PRO A 203 7.38 -15.30 -12.77
N GLY A 204 7.12 -15.43 -11.46
CA GLY A 204 6.16 -16.42 -10.98
C GLY A 204 4.80 -16.20 -11.64
N GLU A 205 4.10 -17.29 -11.97
CA GLU A 205 2.80 -17.27 -12.66
C GLU A 205 1.80 -16.32 -11.98
N HIS A 206 1.91 -16.18 -10.65
CA HIS A 206 1.06 -15.32 -9.82
C HIS A 206 1.17 -13.81 -10.13
N LEU A 207 2.27 -13.34 -10.75
CA LEU A 207 2.46 -11.92 -11.15
C LEU A 207 2.22 -11.66 -12.64
N GLU A 208 1.96 -12.67 -13.45
CA GLU A 208 1.82 -12.53 -14.91
C GLU A 208 0.74 -11.51 -15.29
N GLY A 209 -0.37 -11.51 -14.55
CA GLY A 209 -1.48 -10.57 -14.76
C GLY A 209 -1.04 -9.10 -14.61
N TRP A 210 -0.26 -8.79 -13.58
CA TRP A 210 0.27 -7.44 -13.37
C TRP A 210 1.32 -7.08 -14.42
N GLN A 211 2.22 -8.00 -14.74
CA GLN A 211 3.25 -7.76 -15.74
C GLN A 211 2.68 -7.42 -17.10
N ARG A 212 1.62 -8.13 -17.52
CA ARG A 212 0.89 -7.83 -18.75
C ARG A 212 0.30 -6.41 -18.73
N ILE A 213 -0.11 -5.89 -17.58
CA ILE A 213 -0.65 -4.53 -17.44
C ILE A 213 0.44 -3.48 -17.64
N ILE A 214 1.63 -3.69 -17.07
CA ILE A 214 2.73 -2.71 -17.10
C ILE A 214 3.67 -2.89 -18.32
N ASP A 215 3.49 -3.96 -19.10
CA ASP A 215 4.29 -4.22 -20.29
C ASP A 215 4.20 -3.06 -21.29
N ALA A 216 5.35 -2.58 -21.77
CA ALA A 216 5.41 -1.44 -22.69
C ALA A 216 4.69 -1.69 -24.03
N SER A 217 4.54 -2.95 -24.43
CA SER A 217 3.79 -3.38 -25.62
C SER A 217 2.27 -3.34 -25.41
N ASN A 218 1.80 -3.32 -24.16
CA ASN A 218 0.39 -3.22 -23.85
C ASN A 218 -0.12 -1.79 -24.13
N LYS A 219 -0.66 -1.61 -25.34
CA LYS A 219 -1.22 -0.32 -25.77
C LYS A 219 -2.49 0.09 -25.02
N ALA A 220 -3.09 -0.80 -24.22
CA ALA A 220 -4.23 -0.47 -23.36
C ALA A 220 -3.76 0.29 -22.11
N LYS A 221 -3.25 1.51 -22.32
CA LYS A 221 -2.54 2.35 -21.34
C LYS A 221 -3.36 2.90 -20.16
N ASN A 222 -4.58 2.42 -19.92
CA ASN A 222 -5.49 3.03 -18.94
C ASN A 222 -5.98 2.08 -17.84
N GLN A 223 -5.35 0.90 -17.67
CA GLN A 223 -5.76 -0.02 -16.60
C GLN A 223 -5.22 0.39 -15.22
N ILE A 224 -4.02 0.98 -15.15
CA ILE A 224 -3.39 1.38 -13.87
C ILE A 224 -4.29 2.36 -13.12
N GLY A 225 -4.73 3.45 -13.77
CA GLY A 225 -5.67 4.40 -13.17
C GLY A 225 -7.03 3.77 -12.78
N SER A 226 -7.47 2.70 -13.45
CA SER A 226 -8.67 1.97 -13.00
C SER A 226 -8.45 1.18 -11.72
N PHE A 227 -7.27 0.57 -11.55
CA PHE A 227 -6.93 -0.14 -10.32
C PHE A 227 -6.64 0.81 -9.18
N GLU A 228 -5.96 1.94 -9.42
CA GLU A 228 -5.72 3.00 -8.43
C GLU A 228 -7.05 3.53 -7.87
N ARG A 229 -8.01 3.80 -8.75
CA ARG A 229 -9.36 4.20 -8.35
C ARG A 229 -10.08 3.13 -7.53
N ARG A 230 -9.98 1.85 -7.95
CA ARG A 230 -10.56 0.72 -7.20
C ARG A 230 -9.92 0.55 -5.83
N PHE A 231 -8.62 0.76 -5.70
CA PHE A 231 -7.92 0.73 -4.42
C PHE A 231 -8.55 1.72 -3.43
N ARG A 232 -8.67 2.99 -3.84
CA ARG A 232 -9.32 4.03 -3.03
C ARG A 232 -10.78 3.70 -2.72
N LEU A 233 -11.52 3.26 -3.75
CA LEU A 233 -12.93 2.89 -3.61
C LEU A 233 -13.11 1.75 -2.60
N ILE A 234 -12.36 0.64 -2.70
CA ILE A 234 -12.49 -0.50 -1.79
C ILE A 234 -12.26 -0.06 -0.34
N HIS A 235 -11.17 0.68 -0.10
CA HIS A 235 -10.82 1.12 1.24
C HIS A 235 -11.89 2.04 1.84
N PHE A 236 -12.16 3.19 1.21
CA PHE A 236 -13.08 4.17 1.78
C PHE A 236 -14.54 3.67 1.81
N TRP A 237 -14.94 2.81 0.85
CA TRP A 237 -16.27 2.20 0.86
C TRP A 237 -16.47 1.30 2.08
N ARG A 238 -15.49 0.44 2.38
CA ARG A 238 -15.51 -0.41 3.58
C ARG A 238 -15.54 0.43 4.85
N VAL A 239 -14.69 1.45 4.95
CA VAL A 239 -14.64 2.38 6.09
C VAL A 239 -15.99 3.07 6.31
N LEU A 240 -16.61 3.61 5.27
CA LEU A 240 -17.91 4.28 5.37
C LEU A 240 -19.02 3.32 5.80
N ARG A 241 -19.03 2.11 5.24
CA ARG A 241 -20.04 1.10 5.58
C ARG A 241 -19.89 0.60 7.01
N GLU A 242 -18.66 0.41 7.48
CA GLU A 242 -18.36 0.00 8.84
C GLU A 242 -18.77 1.07 9.87
N ARG A 243 -18.44 2.34 9.62
CA ARG A 243 -18.77 3.46 10.52
C ARG A 243 -20.26 3.79 10.54
N HIS A 244 -20.94 3.64 9.40
CA HIS A 244 -22.31 4.12 9.23
C HIS A 244 -23.23 3.09 8.56
N PRO A 245 -23.34 1.84 9.08
CA PRO A 245 -23.98 0.74 8.36
C PRO A 245 -25.44 1.03 8.00
N GLY A 246 -26.20 1.64 8.91
CA GLY A 246 -27.60 1.99 8.70
C GLY A 246 -27.79 3.12 7.68
N ALA A 247 -26.97 4.17 7.74
CA ALA A 247 -27.06 5.30 6.82
C ALA A 247 -26.55 4.93 5.42
N PHE A 248 -25.42 4.20 5.37
CA PHE A 248 -24.78 3.76 4.14
C PHE A 248 -25.70 2.85 3.31
N LYS A 249 -26.32 1.84 3.95
CA LYS A 249 -27.27 0.93 3.27
C LYS A 249 -28.44 1.66 2.61
N ARG A 250 -28.91 2.77 3.20
CA ARG A 250 -30.04 3.56 2.67
C ARG A 250 -29.62 4.59 1.64
N ARG A 251 -28.33 4.90 1.53
CA ARG A 251 -27.80 6.04 0.75
C ARG A 251 -26.67 5.64 -0.21
N VAL A 252 -26.69 4.41 -0.71
CA VAL A 252 -25.66 3.87 -1.62
C VAL A 252 -25.46 4.76 -2.84
N ASN A 253 -26.54 5.23 -3.48
CA ASN A 253 -26.45 6.11 -4.65
C ASN A 253 -25.81 7.48 -4.32
N LEU A 254 -26.06 8.01 -3.11
CA LEU A 254 -25.41 9.24 -2.64
C LEU A 254 -23.92 9.01 -2.40
N ALA A 255 -23.55 7.84 -1.88
CA ALA A 255 -22.16 7.45 -1.73
C ALA A 255 -21.47 7.32 -3.10
N GLU A 256 -22.10 6.69 -4.09
CA GLU A 256 -21.57 6.60 -5.46
C GLU A 256 -21.33 7.99 -6.06
N ARG A 257 -22.28 8.93 -5.90
CA ARG A 257 -22.09 10.33 -6.31
C ARG A 257 -20.91 11.00 -5.62
N ALA A 258 -20.80 10.84 -4.30
CA ALA A 258 -19.69 11.41 -3.54
C ALA A 258 -18.33 10.83 -3.99
N PHE A 259 -18.27 9.53 -4.28
CA PHE A 259 -17.07 8.90 -4.83
C PHE A 259 -16.77 9.37 -6.25
N ALA A 260 -17.78 9.56 -7.09
CA ALA A 260 -17.62 10.06 -8.45
C ALA A 260 -16.98 11.46 -8.44
N GLU A 261 -17.48 12.35 -7.58
CA GLU A 261 -16.91 13.68 -7.36
C GLU A 261 -15.48 13.61 -6.79
N TYR A 262 -15.25 12.82 -5.74
CA TYR A 262 -13.95 12.66 -5.11
C TYR A 262 -12.87 12.11 -6.07
N LEU A 263 -13.24 11.15 -6.92
CA LEU A 263 -12.34 10.48 -7.86
C LEU A 263 -12.26 11.18 -9.22
N GLY A 264 -13.07 12.23 -9.44
CA GLY A 264 -13.13 12.95 -10.71
C GLY A 264 -13.62 12.11 -11.90
N VAL A 265 -14.59 11.23 -11.68
CA VAL A 265 -15.17 10.34 -12.72
C VAL A 265 -16.71 10.36 -12.68
N ASP A 266 -17.37 9.77 -13.67
CA ASP A 266 -18.83 9.65 -13.69
C ASP A 266 -19.36 8.61 -12.67
N GLU A 267 -20.59 8.82 -12.17
CA GLU A 267 -21.29 7.87 -11.28
C GLU A 267 -21.34 6.44 -11.88
N SER A 268 -21.51 6.34 -13.20
CA SER A 268 -21.51 5.06 -13.92
C SER A 268 -20.17 4.32 -13.85
N THR A 269 -19.06 5.06 -13.78
CA THR A 269 -17.71 4.50 -13.63
C THR A 269 -17.54 3.88 -12.25
N VAL A 270 -17.95 4.60 -11.19
CA VAL A 270 -17.93 4.09 -9.82
C VAL A 270 -18.80 2.84 -9.70
N HIS A 271 -19.99 2.87 -10.29
CA HIS A 271 -20.89 1.71 -10.31
C HIS A 271 -20.25 0.49 -10.99
N SER A 272 -19.63 0.69 -12.16
CA SER A 272 -18.91 -0.35 -12.91
C SER A 272 -17.73 -0.94 -12.13
N ASP A 273 -16.97 -0.09 -11.44
CA ASP A 273 -15.88 -0.55 -10.57
C ASP A 273 -16.39 -1.39 -9.41
N ARG A 274 -17.50 -1.00 -8.76
CA ARG A 274 -18.13 -1.83 -7.71
C ARG A 274 -18.55 -3.20 -8.22
N GLN A 275 -19.14 -3.26 -9.41
CA GLN A 275 -19.52 -4.54 -10.02
C GLN A 275 -18.29 -5.41 -10.30
N THR A 276 -17.21 -4.79 -10.78
CA THR A 276 -15.94 -5.47 -11.04
C THR A 276 -15.33 -6.03 -9.75
N ILE A 277 -15.31 -5.22 -8.68
CA ILE A 277 -14.83 -5.63 -7.36
C ILE A 277 -15.70 -6.76 -6.81
N ALA A 278 -17.04 -6.66 -6.89
CA ALA A 278 -17.95 -7.70 -6.43
C ALA A 278 -17.80 -9.02 -7.21
N LYS A 279 -17.46 -8.93 -8.50
CA LYS A 279 -17.17 -10.12 -9.31
C LYS A 279 -15.86 -10.79 -8.86
N ALA A 280 -14.84 -10.00 -8.50
CA ALA A 280 -13.54 -10.50 -8.07
C ALA A 280 -13.57 -11.07 -6.63
N LEU A 281 -14.22 -10.37 -5.71
CA LEU A 281 -14.19 -10.64 -4.27
C LEU A 281 -15.46 -11.30 -3.72
N GLY A 282 -16.49 -11.45 -4.54
CA GLY A 282 -17.81 -11.93 -4.13
C GLY A 282 -18.77 -10.81 -3.72
N LYS A 283 -20.05 -11.17 -3.53
CA LYS A 283 -21.14 -10.20 -3.25
C LYS A 283 -20.99 -9.47 -1.92
N ASP A 284 -20.27 -10.08 -1.00
CA ASP A 284 -20.08 -9.61 0.39
C ASP A 284 -18.73 -8.90 0.59
N TRP A 285 -18.06 -8.52 -0.49
CA TRP A 285 -16.73 -7.89 -0.45
C TRP A 285 -16.67 -6.63 0.40
N ASP A 286 -17.79 -5.93 0.53
CA ASP A 286 -17.90 -4.71 1.31
C ASP A 286 -18.33 -4.97 2.75
N LEU A 287 -18.58 -6.22 3.17
CA LEU A 287 -18.91 -6.54 4.56
C LEU A 287 -17.63 -6.50 5.42
N PRO A 288 -17.73 -6.10 6.70
CA PRO A 288 -16.63 -6.30 7.64
C PRO A 288 -16.28 -7.78 7.69
N SER A 289 -14.99 -8.11 7.64
CA SER A 289 -14.48 -9.47 7.79
C SER A 289 -15.15 -10.13 9.01
N SER A 290 -15.98 -11.15 8.78
CA SER A 290 -16.86 -11.77 9.78
C SER A 290 -16.13 -12.30 11.02
N ALA A 291 -14.81 -12.45 10.96
CA ALA A 291 -13.93 -12.76 12.10
C ALA A 291 -13.99 -11.74 13.25
N GLU A 292 -14.47 -10.51 13.02
CA GLU A 292 -14.49 -9.43 14.03
C GLU A 292 -15.83 -9.25 14.75
N GLN A 293 -16.92 -9.87 14.26
CA GLN A 293 -18.26 -9.71 14.86
C GLN A 293 -18.46 -10.47 16.18
N ASN A 294 -17.60 -11.43 16.50
CA ASN A 294 -17.71 -12.21 17.74
C ASN A 294 -17.10 -11.50 18.98
N GLY A 295 -16.37 -10.40 18.80
CA GLY A 295 -15.68 -9.70 19.91
C GLY A 295 -16.48 -8.57 20.58
N THR A 296 -17.54 -8.07 19.95
CA THR A 296 -18.22 -6.82 20.39
C THR A 296 -19.53 -7.02 21.14
N ARG A 297 -19.91 -8.25 21.51
CA ARG A 297 -21.13 -8.54 22.28
C ARG A 297 -20.98 -8.58 23.80
N SER A 298 -19.84 -8.14 24.34
CA SER A 298 -19.62 -8.06 25.79
C SER A 298 -19.14 -6.67 26.19
N ALA A 299 -20.09 -5.72 26.27
CA ALA A 299 -20.02 -4.50 27.08
C ALA A 299 -21.44 -3.91 27.20
#